data_AF-A0AAE8LTX7-F1
#
_entry.id   AF-A0AAE8LTX7-F1
#
_cell.length_a   1.000
_cell.length_b   1.000
_cell.length_c   1.000
_cell.angle_alpha   90.00
_cell.angle_beta   90.00
_cell.angle_gamma   90.00
#
_symmetry.space_group_name_H-M   'P 1'
#
loop_
_entity.id
_entity.type
_entity.pdbx_description
1 polymer ?
#
loop_
_entity_poly.entity_id
_entity_poly.type
_entity_poly.pdbx_seq_one_letter_code
_entity_poly.pdbx_strand_id
1 'polypeptide(L)' 'MNLPTERKEVDEAVIAAARWIAGQEPRQDVIPQIKTRFGLTAVQASEACALAVRYRAGGAH' A
#
# COMPACT_ATOMS: atom_id res chain seq x y z
N MET A 1 21.02 -11.10 21.17
CA MET A 1 21.19 -10.33 19.92
C MET A 1 20.40 -11.08 18.84
N ASN A 2 19.39 -10.59 18.13
CA ASN A 2 19.09 -9.27 17.57
C ASN A 2 17.60 -8.90 17.78
N LEU A 3 17.31 -7.64 18.12
CA LEU A 3 16.00 -7.04 17.82
C LEU A 3 15.85 -6.97 16.29
N PRO A 4 14.77 -7.46 15.67
CA PRO A 4 14.47 -7.05 14.31
C PRO A 4 14.09 -5.56 14.35
N THR A 5 14.85 -4.80 13.61
CA THR A 5 14.75 -3.36 13.37
C THR A 5 13.30 -2.86 13.34
N GLU A 6 12.86 -2.19 14.40
CA GLU A 6 11.64 -1.38 14.41
C GLU A 6 11.93 -0.04 13.73
N ARG A 7 12.31 -0.14 12.46
CA ARG A 7 12.52 1.00 11.60
C ARG A 7 11.38 0.94 10.59
N LYS A 8 10.50 1.94 10.62
CA LYS A 8 9.47 2.24 9.62
C LYS A 8 10.13 2.52 8.26
N GLU A 9 10.87 1.55 7.73
CA GLU A 9 11.14 1.42 6.32
C GLU A 9 9.79 1.07 5.75
N VAL A 10 9.16 2.01 5.04
CA VAL A 10 7.87 1.78 4.40
C VAL A 10 8.05 0.52 3.57
N ASP A 11 7.46 -0.60 3.99
CA ASP A 11 7.68 -1.90 3.37
C ASP A 11 7.57 -1.74 1.86
N GLU A 12 8.55 -2.23 1.11
CA GLU A 12 8.53 -2.13 -0.35
C GLU A 12 7.22 -2.71 -0.93
N ALA A 13 6.63 -3.67 -0.22
CA ALA A 13 5.31 -4.23 -0.48
C ALA A 13 4.16 -3.21 -0.36
N VAL A 14 4.19 -2.29 0.62
CA VAL A 14 3.21 -1.19 0.77
C VAL A 14 3.33 -0.21 -0.38
N ILE A 15 4.54 0.16 -0.77
CA ILE A 15 4.79 1.06 -1.91
C ILE A 15 4.34 0.41 -3.23
N ALA A 16 4.68 -0.86 -3.43
CA ALA A 16 4.27 -1.63 -4.60
C ALA A 16 2.74 -1.76 -4.67
N ALA A 17 2.09 -2.07 -3.55
CA ALA A 17 0.64 -2.14 -3.46
C ALA A 17 0.00 -0.76 -3.74
N ALA A 18 0.54 0.32 -3.19
CA ALA A 18 0.03 1.67 -3.41
C ALA A 18 0.11 2.09 -4.89
N ARG A 19 1.24 1.83 -5.56
CA ARG A 19 1.40 2.09 -7.00
C ARG A 19 0.45 1.24 -7.83
N TRP A 20 0.29 -0.03 -7.47
CA TRP A 20 -0.66 -0.92 -8.13
C TRP A 20 -2.08 -0.41 -7.99
N ILE A 21 -2.51 -0.03 -6.78
CA ILE A 21 -3.83 0.57 -6.54
C ILE A 21 -3.98 1.84 -7.38
N ALA A 22 -2.97 2.73 -7.39
CA ALA A 22 -3.05 4.00 -8.11
C ALA A 22 -3.35 3.82 -9.61
N GLY A 23 -2.81 2.76 -10.24
CA GLY A 23 -3.08 2.40 -11.64
C GLY A 23 -4.36 1.59 -11.89
N GLN A 24 -5.05 1.13 -10.85
CA GLN A 24 -6.33 0.41 -10.96
C GLN A 24 -7.51 1.37 -10.82
N GLU A 25 -8.66 1.01 -11.40
CA GLU A 25 -9.92 1.72 -11.15
C GLU A 25 -10.31 1.61 -9.66
N PRO A 26 -10.97 2.64 -9.07
CA PRO A 26 -11.44 2.59 -7.71
C PRO A 26 -12.49 1.48 -7.53
N ARG A 27 -12.06 0.36 -6.94
CA ARG A 27 -12.91 -0.78 -6.59
C ARG A 27 -12.91 -0.99 -5.09
N GLN A 28 -14.05 -1.41 -4.56
CA GLN A 28 -14.27 -1.64 -3.13
C GLN A 28 -13.46 -2.84 -2.63
N ASP A 29 -13.18 -3.79 -3.52
CA ASP A 29 -12.42 -5.03 -3.26
C ASP A 29 -10.90 -4.87 -3.35
N VAL A 30 -10.38 -3.65 -3.46
CA VAL A 30 -8.94 -3.43 -3.66
C VAL A 30 -8.11 -3.79 -2.43
N ILE A 31 -8.62 -3.49 -1.22
CA ILE A 31 -7.97 -3.80 0.07
C ILE A 31 -7.79 -5.31 0.29
N PRO A 32 -8.84 -6.15 0.21
CA PRO A 32 -8.67 -7.59 0.35
C PRO A 32 -7.77 -8.18 -0.75
N GLN A 33 -7.83 -7.65 -1.98
CA GLN A 33 -6.91 -8.07 -3.04
C GLN A 33 -5.46 -7.77 -2.73
N ILE A 34 -5.09 -6.55 -2.31
CA ILE A 34 -3.68 -6.24 -2.02
C ILE A 34 -3.17 -6.99 -0.79
N LYS A 35 -4.04 -7.27 0.20
CA LYS A 35 -3.69 -8.11 1.35
C LYS A 35 -3.31 -9.51 0.91
N THR A 36 -4.13 -10.15 0.07
CA THR A 36 -3.84 -11.49 -0.45
C THR A 36 -2.67 -11.49 -1.43
N ARG A 37 -2.58 -10.48 -2.30
CA ARG A 37 -1.58 -10.41 -3.38
C ARG A 37 -0.18 -10.10 -2.87
N PHE A 38 -0.06 -9.20 -1.91
CA PHE A 38 1.23 -8.72 -1.38
C PHE A 38 1.53 -9.23 0.03
N GLY A 39 0.65 -10.05 0.62
CA GLY A 39 0.82 -10.58 1.97
C GLY A 39 0.75 -9.51 3.07
N LEU A 40 0.05 -8.41 2.81
CA LEU A 40 0.02 -7.24 3.70
C LEU A 40 -0.94 -7.42 4.87
N THR A 41 -0.57 -6.85 6.01
CA THR A 41 -1.45 -6.69 7.16
C THR A 41 -2.51 -5.62 6.92
N ALA A 42 -3.55 -5.56 7.78
CA ALA A 42 -4.62 -4.56 7.66
C ALA A 42 -4.11 -3.11 7.76
N VAL A 43 -3.07 -2.88 8.57
CA VAL A 43 -2.44 -1.56 8.74
C VAL A 43 -1.70 -1.17 7.45
N GLN A 44 -0.83 -2.05 6.96
CA GLN A 44 -0.09 -1.86 5.71
C GLN A 44 -1.01 -1.64 4.50
N ALA A 45 -2.13 -2.36 4.42
CA ALA A 45 -3.10 -2.17 3.35
C ALA A 45 -3.80 -0.81 3.41
N SER A 46 -4.05 -0.31 4.63
CA SER A 46 -4.61 1.03 4.85
C SER A 46 -3.61 2.12 4.45
N GLU A 47 -2.33 1.95 4.80
CA GLU A 47 -1.25 2.83 4.36
C GLU A 47 -1.08 2.83 2.84
N ALA A 48 -1.09 1.65 2.21
CA ALA A 48 -1.01 1.51 0.76
C ALA A 48 -2.16 2.24 0.06
N CYS A 49 -3.38 2.16 0.62
CA CYS A 49 -4.54 2.88 0.10
C CYS A 49 -4.38 4.40 0.21
N ALA A 50 -3.94 4.89 1.37
CA ALA A 50 -3.68 6.32 1.55
C ALA A 50 -2.58 6.85 0.60
N LEU A 51 -1.50 6.09 0.42
CA LEU A 51 -0.45 6.39 -0.56
C LEU A 51 -0.98 6.36 -1.99
N ALA A 52 -1.82 5.39 -2.35
CA ALA A 52 -2.41 5.30 -3.67
C ALA A 52 -3.30 6.50 -4.01
N VAL A 53 -4.09 6.97 -3.03
CA VAL A 53 -4.89 8.20 -3.18
C VAL A 53 -3.98 9.40 -3.43
N ARG A 54 -2.85 9.51 -2.71
CA ARG A 54 -1.86 10.56 -2.96
C ARG A 54 -1.23 10.46 -4.35
N TYR A 55 -0.91 9.26 -4.82
CA TYR A 55 -0.38 9.04 -6.17
C TYR A 55 -1.40 9.42 -7.26
N ARG A 56 -2.69 9.14 -7.05
CA ARG A 56 -3.76 9.57 -7.97
C ARG A 56 -3.99 11.09 -7.91
N ALA A 57 -4.01 11.66 -6.71
CA ALA A 57 -4.27 13.09 -6.51
C ALA A 57 -3.11 13.99 -6.98
N GLY A 58 -1.86 13.53 -6.84
CA GLY A 58 -0.67 14.24 -7.30
C GLY A 58 -0.39 14.15 -8.80
N GLY A 59 -1.18 13.37 -9.56
CA GLY A 59 -1.13 13.29 -11.02
C GLY A 59 -2.13 14.22 -11.73
N ALA A 60 -2.85 15.07 -10.98
CA ALA A 60 -3.89 15.95 -11.50
C ALA A 60 -3.62 17.42 -11.14
N HIS A 61 -2.49 17.97 -11.59
CA HIS A 61 -2.37 19.39 -11.98
C HIS A 61 -1.16 19.59 -12.88
#